data_AF-A0A5X9KMS5-F1
#
_entry.id   AF-A0A5X9KMS5-F1
#
_cell.length_a   1.000
_cell.length_b   1.000
_cell.length_c   1.000
_cell.angle_alpha   90.00
_cell.angle_beta   90.00
_cell.angle_gamma   90.00
#
_symmetry.space_group_name_H-M   'P 1'
#
loop_
_entity.id
_entity.type
_entity.pdbx_description
1 polymer ?
#
loop_
_entity_poly.entity_id
_entity_poly.type
_entity_poly.pdbx_seq_one_letter_code
_entity_poly.pdbx_strand_id
1 'polypeptide(L)'
;ILKHMDKRGLETYKNKLKIESDLLAKRIDFEFSQKKEREIELGRWGLTLLSSVNGLIGRLKYIKDNGSLTEDPYYEVSTRYYVCQFLCWAQLFRKERNTVVISPVNDEILIGELLKNISIVLRNNNFNFPAIRSLEQQYIGESLIYEGSCMQFKNFNDSKILQDYDVLNGYINALLSGDNIEYINELISKLEDLQKHFRKILSLN
;
A
#
# COMPACT_ATOMS: atom_id res chain seq x y z
N ILE A 1 48.20 56.92 3.06
CA ILE A 1 46.86 56.79 3.70
C ILE A 1 46.59 55.29 3.87
N LEU A 2 46.85 54.76 5.07
CA LEU A 2 46.61 53.35 5.39
C LEU A 2 45.10 53.11 5.53
N LYS A 3 44.59 52.17 4.74
CA LYS A 3 43.21 51.69 4.79
C LYS A 3 42.92 51.12 6.17
N HIS A 4 42.25 51.86 7.05
CA HIS A 4 41.65 51.31 8.25
C HIS A 4 40.46 50.43 7.83
N MET A 5 40.74 49.15 7.58
CA MET A 5 39.69 48.13 7.56
C MET A 5 39.06 48.09 8.95
N ASP A 6 37.76 48.37 9.02
CA ASP A 6 36.97 48.29 10.26
C ASP A 6 36.95 46.85 10.76
N LYS A 7 37.83 46.56 11.73
CA LYS A 7 37.99 45.23 12.34
C LYS A 7 36.69 44.72 12.95
N ARG A 8 35.83 45.62 13.47
CA ARG A 8 34.55 45.27 14.09
C ARG A 8 33.50 44.90 13.04
N GLY A 9 33.49 45.62 11.92
CA GLY A 9 32.69 45.26 10.74
C GLY A 9 33.08 43.89 10.17
N LEU A 10 34.37 43.59 10.10
CA LEU A 10 34.89 42.29 9.64
C LEU A 10 34.52 41.13 10.58
N GLU A 11 34.64 41.31 11.90
CA GLU A 11 34.22 40.28 12.86
C GLU A 11 32.70 40.03 12.83
N THR A 12 31.90 41.10 12.71
CA THR A 12 30.45 41.00 12.60
C THR A 12 30.05 40.25 11.33
N TYR A 13 30.71 40.54 10.20
CA TYR A 13 30.49 39.84 8.94
C TYR A 13 30.90 38.35 9.02
N LYS A 14 32.05 38.05 9.64
CA LYS A 14 32.49 36.67 9.87
C LYS A 14 31.50 35.87 10.72
N ASN A 15 30.94 36.48 11.77
CA ASN A 15 29.93 35.84 12.61
C ASN A 15 28.61 35.60 11.86
N LYS A 16 28.16 36.54 11.04
CA LYS A 16 26.99 36.36 10.18
C LYS A 16 27.19 35.20 9.18
N LEU A 17 28.32 35.18 8.48
CA LEU A 17 28.65 34.10 7.55
C LEU A 17 28.70 32.74 8.26
N LYS A 18 29.26 32.68 9.47
CA LYS A 18 29.26 31.44 10.26
C LYS A 18 27.84 30.97 10.59
N ILE A 19 26.97 31.87 11.04
CA ILE A 19 25.56 31.55 11.34
C ILE A 19 24.83 31.06 10.08
N GLU A 20 25.00 31.74 8.94
CA GLU A 20 24.39 31.34 7.67
C GLU A 20 24.91 29.97 7.21
N SER A 21 26.21 29.72 7.34
CA SER A 21 26.83 28.43 7.05
C SER A 21 26.29 27.32 7.95
N ASP A 22 26.16 27.57 9.25
CA ASP A 22 25.63 26.59 10.21
C ASP A 22 24.14 26.28 9.94
N LEU A 23 23.35 27.29 9.54
CA LEU A 23 21.95 27.10 9.14
C LEU A 23 21.83 26.32 7.83
N LEU A 24 22.72 26.58 6.86
CA LEU A 24 22.75 25.84 5.60
C LEU A 24 23.13 24.37 5.84
N ALA A 25 24.15 24.11 6.65
CA ALA A 25 24.56 22.75 7.01
C ALA A 25 23.41 21.97 7.67
N LYS A 26 22.74 22.57 8.65
CA LYS A 26 21.56 21.96 9.31
C LYS A 26 20.43 21.66 8.33
N ARG A 27 20.20 22.54 7.34
CA ARG A 27 19.18 22.31 6.30
C ARG A 27 19.55 21.12 5.42
N ILE A 28 20.80 21.04 4.98
CA ILE A 28 21.30 19.91 4.17
C ILE A 28 21.18 18.60 4.95
N ASP A 29 21.59 18.58 6.22
CA ASP A 29 21.49 17.38 7.07
C ASP A 29 20.04 16.93 7.26
N PHE A 30 19.13 17.89 7.43
CA PHE A 30 17.69 17.64 7.53
C PHE A 30 17.12 17.06 6.23
N GLU A 31 17.43 17.67 5.07
CA GLU A 31 16.99 17.19 3.76
C GLU A 31 17.50 15.78 3.47
N PHE A 32 18.78 15.50 3.79
CA PHE A 32 19.35 14.16 3.65
C PHE A 32 18.66 13.13 4.54
N SER A 33 18.41 13.49 5.80
CA SER A 33 17.73 12.62 6.76
C SER A 33 16.30 12.29 6.32
N GLN A 34 15.55 13.30 5.85
CA GLN A 34 14.22 13.09 5.30
C GLN A 34 14.21 12.19 4.07
N LYS A 35 15.17 12.38 3.15
CA LYS A 35 15.29 11.54 1.96
C LYS A 35 15.51 10.07 2.34
N LYS A 36 16.42 9.81 3.28
CA LYS A 36 16.71 8.45 3.76
C LYS A 36 15.49 7.81 4.43
N GLU A 37 14.79 8.56 5.28
CA GLU A 37 13.58 8.08 5.94
C GLU A 37 12.49 7.74 4.92
N ARG A 38 12.35 8.57 3.87
CA ARG A 38 11.42 8.32 2.76
C ARG A 38 11.75 7.06 1.99
N GLU A 39 13.02 6.82 1.67
CA GLU A 39 13.44 5.60 0.98
C GLU A 39 13.14 4.33 1.81
N ILE A 40 13.37 4.39 3.13
CA ILE A 40 13.07 3.29 4.06
C ILE A 40 11.57 3.01 4.09
N GLU A 41 10.76 4.06 4.26
CA GLU A 41 9.32 3.95 4.40
C GLU A 41 8.66 3.48 3.08
N LEU A 42 9.10 4.01 1.94
CA LEU A 42 8.68 3.55 0.61
C LEU A 42 9.11 2.10 0.36
N GLY A 43 10.30 1.69 0.80
CA GLY A 43 10.75 0.31 0.73
C GLY A 43 9.86 -0.64 1.53
N ARG A 44 9.57 -0.30 2.80
CA ARG A 44 8.70 -1.08 3.69
C ARG A 44 7.32 -1.29 3.08
N TRP A 45 6.64 -0.20 2.69
CA TRP A 45 5.29 -0.27 2.14
C TRP A 45 5.27 -0.84 0.73
N GLY A 46 6.25 -0.50 -0.09
CA GLY A 46 6.37 -0.99 -1.45
C GLY A 46 6.51 -2.50 -1.50
N LEU A 47 7.39 -3.09 -0.69
CA LEU A 47 7.60 -4.54 -0.67
C LEU A 47 6.37 -5.30 -0.14
N THR A 48 5.77 -4.83 0.94
CA THR A 48 4.61 -5.49 1.59
C THR A 48 3.36 -5.43 0.71
N LEU A 49 3.02 -4.25 0.20
CA LEU A 49 1.87 -4.10 -0.70
C LEU A 49 2.10 -4.81 -2.03
N LEU A 50 3.29 -4.72 -2.63
CA LEU A 50 3.60 -5.46 -3.87
C LEU A 50 3.47 -6.97 -3.68
N SER A 51 3.93 -7.51 -2.55
CA SER A 51 3.75 -8.93 -2.23
C SER A 51 2.27 -9.32 -2.20
N SER A 52 1.44 -8.52 -1.51
CA SER A 52 0.00 -8.80 -1.41
C SER A 52 -0.73 -8.70 -2.75
N VAL A 53 -0.40 -7.67 -3.54
CA VAL A 53 -0.93 -7.46 -4.88
C VAL A 53 -0.55 -8.62 -5.81
N ASN A 54 0.70 -9.08 -5.77
CA ASN A 54 1.15 -10.22 -6.57
C ASN A 54 0.37 -11.50 -6.21
N GLY A 55 0.16 -11.76 -4.92
CA GLY A 55 -0.61 -12.92 -4.46
C GLY A 55 -2.05 -12.89 -4.97
N LEU A 56 -2.72 -11.74 -4.85
CA LEU A 56 -4.09 -11.58 -5.32
C LEU A 56 -4.20 -11.65 -6.86
N ILE A 57 -3.31 -10.97 -7.61
CA ILE A 57 -3.27 -11.06 -9.07
C ILE A 57 -3.07 -12.51 -9.52
N GLY A 58 -2.13 -13.24 -8.91
CA GLY A 58 -1.85 -14.63 -9.24
C GLY A 58 -3.08 -15.53 -9.05
N ARG A 59 -3.80 -15.34 -7.93
CA ARG A 59 -5.05 -16.08 -7.68
C ARG A 59 -6.15 -15.74 -8.68
N LEU A 60 -6.35 -14.45 -8.97
CA LEU A 60 -7.38 -14.00 -9.91
C LEU A 60 -7.10 -14.49 -11.35
N LYS A 61 -5.83 -14.47 -11.80
CA LYS A 61 -5.43 -15.04 -13.10
C LYS A 61 -5.68 -16.54 -13.14
N TYR A 62 -5.35 -17.27 -12.07
CA TYR A 62 -5.61 -18.70 -11.99
C TYR A 62 -7.10 -19.03 -12.12
N ILE A 63 -7.97 -18.32 -11.38
CA ILE A 63 -9.44 -18.48 -11.47
C ILE A 63 -9.91 -18.25 -12.91
N LYS A 64 -9.46 -17.15 -13.52
CA LYS A 64 -9.82 -16.79 -14.90
C LYS A 64 -9.45 -17.89 -15.91
N ASP A 65 -8.29 -18.51 -15.73
CA ASP A 65 -7.76 -19.49 -16.70
C ASP A 65 -8.33 -20.91 -16.51
N ASN A 66 -8.93 -21.21 -15.35
CA ASN A 66 -9.42 -22.57 -15.00
C ASN A 66 -10.95 -22.68 -14.87
N GLY A 67 -11.70 -21.58 -14.92
CA GLY A 67 -13.16 -21.59 -14.81
C GLY A 67 -13.65 -21.77 -13.36
N SER A 68 -14.74 -22.52 -13.18
CA SER A 68 -15.33 -22.73 -11.84
C SER A 68 -14.42 -23.58 -10.94
N LEU A 69 -14.17 -23.07 -9.74
CA LEU A 69 -13.37 -23.70 -8.69
C LEU A 69 -14.15 -23.84 -7.37
N THR A 70 -15.49 -23.74 -7.42
CA THR A 70 -16.36 -23.72 -6.24
C THR A 70 -16.35 -25.01 -5.43
N GLU A 71 -15.96 -26.13 -6.04
CA GLU A 71 -15.97 -27.45 -5.39
C GLU A 71 -14.68 -27.77 -4.63
N ASP A 72 -13.64 -26.95 -4.75
CA ASP A 72 -12.34 -27.19 -4.12
C ASP A 72 -12.16 -26.32 -2.86
N PRO A 73 -12.13 -26.94 -1.65
CA PRO A 73 -11.96 -26.23 -0.39
C PRO A 73 -10.65 -25.44 -0.30
N TYR A 74 -9.60 -25.89 -0.99
CA TYR A 74 -8.32 -25.18 -1.01
C TYR A 74 -8.44 -23.83 -1.73
N TYR A 75 -9.17 -23.78 -2.84
CA TYR A 75 -9.37 -22.54 -3.58
C TYR A 75 -10.30 -21.58 -2.84
N GLU A 76 -11.29 -22.07 -2.09
CA GLU A 76 -12.08 -21.26 -1.18
C GLU A 76 -11.20 -20.55 -0.13
N VAL A 77 -10.47 -21.34 0.67
CA VAL A 77 -9.65 -20.81 1.77
C VAL A 77 -8.55 -19.89 1.26
N SER A 78 -7.83 -20.29 0.21
CA SER A 78 -6.71 -19.51 -0.31
C SER A 78 -7.15 -18.24 -1.03
N THR A 79 -8.27 -18.25 -1.75
CA THR A 79 -8.82 -17.02 -2.37
C THR A 79 -9.28 -16.04 -1.29
N ARG A 80 -9.97 -16.54 -0.27
CA ARG A 80 -10.37 -15.75 0.91
C ARG A 80 -9.14 -15.10 1.55
N TYR A 81 -8.07 -15.87 1.77
CA TYR A 81 -6.83 -15.36 2.34
C TYR A 81 -6.21 -14.23 1.50
N TYR A 82 -6.01 -14.40 0.19
CA TYR A 82 -5.35 -13.37 -0.63
C TYR A 82 -6.15 -12.06 -0.71
N VAL A 83 -7.48 -12.14 -0.77
CA VAL A 83 -8.35 -10.95 -0.70
C VAL A 83 -8.18 -10.25 0.64
N CYS A 84 -8.27 -10.99 1.75
CA CYS A 84 -8.15 -10.42 3.09
C CYS A 84 -6.75 -9.87 3.36
N GLN A 85 -5.71 -10.54 2.87
CA GLN A 85 -4.32 -10.13 3.05
C GLN A 85 -4.01 -8.81 2.32
N PHE A 86 -4.53 -8.63 1.10
CA PHE A 86 -4.49 -7.33 0.41
C PHE A 86 -5.21 -6.24 1.22
N LEU A 87 -6.44 -6.50 1.66
CA LEU A 87 -7.22 -5.53 2.44
C LEU A 87 -6.52 -5.15 3.74
N CYS A 88 -5.93 -6.12 4.44
CA CYS A 88 -5.18 -5.90 5.67
C CYS A 88 -3.98 -4.98 5.44
N TRP A 89 -3.12 -5.26 4.44
CA TRP A 89 -1.96 -4.40 4.16
C TRP A 89 -2.38 -3.00 3.71
N ALA A 90 -3.47 -2.89 2.95
CA ALA A 90 -4.05 -1.60 2.59
C ALA A 90 -4.53 -0.82 3.83
N GLN A 91 -5.09 -1.48 4.85
CA GLN A 91 -5.46 -0.81 6.10
C GLN A 91 -4.25 -0.41 6.95
N LEU A 92 -3.25 -1.29 7.08
CA LEU A 92 -2.01 -0.96 7.80
C LEU A 92 -1.30 0.23 7.17
N PHE A 93 -1.20 0.29 5.83
CA PHE A 93 -0.67 1.45 5.14
C PHE A 93 -1.43 2.74 5.47
N ARG A 94 -2.77 2.68 5.52
CA ARG A 94 -3.58 3.86 5.85
C ARG A 94 -3.37 4.34 7.29
N LYS A 95 -3.15 3.42 8.23
CA LYS A 95 -3.03 3.71 9.67
C LYS A 95 -1.62 4.07 10.11
N GLU A 96 -0.61 3.39 9.57
CA GLU A 96 0.75 3.40 10.12
C GLU A 96 1.77 4.14 9.26
N ARG A 97 1.42 4.56 8.04
CA ARG A 97 2.37 5.30 7.21
C ARG A 97 2.79 6.60 7.89
N ASN A 98 4.08 6.91 7.85
CA ASN A 98 4.57 8.20 8.31
C ASN A 98 4.17 9.32 7.33
N THR A 99 3.10 10.05 7.63
CA THR A 99 2.57 11.12 6.76
C THR A 99 3.47 12.36 6.68
N VAL A 100 4.45 12.49 7.57
CA VAL A 100 5.44 13.58 7.52
C VAL A 100 6.45 13.33 6.41
N VAL A 101 6.78 12.06 6.19
CA VAL A 101 7.82 11.58 5.26
C VAL A 101 7.20 11.21 3.90
N ILE A 102 6.09 10.48 3.96
CA ILE A 102 5.18 10.22 2.85
C ILE A 102 4.13 11.33 2.93
N SER A 103 4.51 12.52 2.51
CA SER A 103 3.65 13.73 2.46
C SER A 103 2.97 13.84 1.09
N PRO A 104 1.76 14.44 0.99
CA PRO A 104 0.86 14.33 -0.16
C PRO A 104 1.29 15.14 -1.39
N VAL A 105 2.57 15.40 -1.57
CA VAL A 105 3.11 16.22 -2.67
C VAL A 105 3.93 15.38 -3.67
N ASN A 106 4.28 14.12 -3.35
CA ASN A 106 4.91 13.13 -4.25
C ASN A 106 4.61 11.68 -3.80
N ASP A 107 4.58 10.72 -4.75
CA ASP A 107 4.35 9.25 -4.62
C ASP A 107 3.15 8.76 -3.76
N GLU A 108 2.80 9.41 -2.65
CA GLU A 108 1.64 9.13 -1.80
C GLU A 108 0.31 9.31 -2.51
N ILE A 109 0.13 10.42 -3.26
CA ILE A 109 -1.08 10.65 -4.04
C ILE A 109 -1.33 9.42 -4.90
N LEU A 110 -0.28 8.89 -5.52
CA LEU A 110 -0.40 7.77 -6.44
C LEU A 110 -0.68 6.45 -5.70
N ILE A 111 0.00 6.10 -4.60
CA ILE A 111 -0.31 4.87 -3.85
C ILE A 111 -1.72 4.92 -3.25
N GLY A 112 -2.08 6.01 -2.58
CA GLY A 112 -3.38 6.18 -1.94
C GLY A 112 -4.53 6.21 -2.97
N GLU A 113 -4.33 6.87 -4.10
CA GLU A 113 -5.28 6.90 -5.21
C GLU A 113 -5.42 5.54 -5.89
N LEU A 114 -4.33 4.81 -6.12
CA LEU A 114 -4.37 3.47 -6.69
C LEU A 114 -5.09 2.49 -5.75
N LEU A 115 -4.83 2.55 -4.44
CA LEU A 115 -5.58 1.79 -3.43
C LEU A 115 -7.07 2.19 -3.40
N LYS A 116 -7.38 3.47 -3.59
CA LYS A 116 -8.76 3.97 -3.69
C LYS A 116 -9.44 3.43 -4.95
N ASN A 117 -8.75 3.36 -6.08
CA ASN A 117 -9.29 2.83 -7.33
C ASN A 117 -9.67 1.34 -7.19
N ILE A 118 -8.80 0.54 -6.54
CA ILE A 118 -9.13 -0.85 -6.21
C ILE A 118 -10.34 -0.92 -5.26
N SER A 119 -10.36 -0.08 -4.22
CA SER A 119 -11.48 -0.01 -3.27
C SER A 119 -12.81 0.37 -3.94
N ILE A 120 -12.78 1.21 -4.96
CA ILE A 120 -13.96 1.58 -5.76
C ILE A 120 -14.47 0.37 -6.53
N VAL A 121 -13.61 -0.38 -7.21
CA VAL A 121 -14.02 -1.59 -7.95
C VAL A 121 -14.67 -2.62 -7.02
N LEU A 122 -14.09 -2.84 -5.84
CA LEU A 122 -14.66 -3.75 -4.84
C LEU A 122 -16.05 -3.32 -4.34
N ARG A 123 -16.34 -2.01 -4.31
CA ARG A 123 -17.57 -1.44 -3.74
C ARG A 123 -18.67 -1.21 -4.78
N ASN A 124 -18.29 -0.65 -5.92
CA ASN A 124 -19.19 -0.19 -6.97
C ASN A 124 -18.71 -0.83 -8.27
N ASN A 125 -19.27 -1.98 -8.61
CA ASN A 125 -19.02 -2.63 -9.89
C ASN A 125 -20.30 -2.63 -10.73
N ASN A 126 -20.14 -2.48 -12.05
CA ASN A 126 -21.26 -2.47 -12.99
C ASN A 126 -21.65 -3.89 -13.45
N PHE A 127 -21.07 -4.92 -12.83
CA PHE A 127 -21.16 -6.31 -13.29
C PHE A 127 -22.15 -7.14 -12.48
N ASN A 128 -22.95 -6.51 -11.61
CA ASN A 128 -23.82 -7.19 -10.64
C ASN A 128 -23.04 -8.19 -9.74
N PHE A 129 -21.75 -7.95 -9.56
CA PHE A 129 -20.87 -8.74 -8.72
C PHE A 129 -21.10 -8.36 -7.24
N PRO A 130 -21.03 -9.29 -6.27
CA PRO A 130 -21.13 -8.95 -4.86
C PRO A 130 -20.17 -7.83 -4.48
N ALA A 131 -20.67 -6.83 -3.76
CA ALA A 131 -19.85 -5.70 -3.35
C ALA A 131 -19.29 -5.91 -1.93
N ILE A 132 -18.05 -5.46 -1.72
CA ILE A 132 -17.49 -5.24 -0.38
C ILE A 132 -17.39 -3.72 -0.20
N ARG A 133 -18.26 -3.15 0.61
CA ARG A 133 -18.35 -1.71 0.89
C ARG A 133 -17.17 -1.23 1.72
N SER A 134 -16.95 0.08 1.75
CA SER A 134 -15.76 0.65 2.39
C SER A 134 -15.61 0.28 3.87
N LEU A 135 -16.70 0.24 4.64
CA LEU A 135 -16.66 -0.21 6.05
C LEU A 135 -16.39 -1.71 6.17
N GLU A 136 -16.89 -2.51 5.23
CA GLU A 136 -16.68 -3.96 5.18
C GLU A 136 -15.23 -4.28 4.80
N GLN A 137 -14.66 -3.54 3.83
CA GLN A 137 -13.24 -3.61 3.48
C GLN A 137 -12.34 -3.24 4.67
N GLN A 138 -12.76 -2.24 5.47
CA GLN A 138 -12.06 -1.87 6.70
C GLN A 138 -12.15 -2.99 7.73
N TYR A 139 -13.35 -3.48 8.03
CA TYR A 139 -13.58 -4.56 8.99
C TYR A 139 -12.79 -5.84 8.64
N ILE A 140 -12.85 -6.28 7.37
CA ILE A 140 -12.09 -7.44 6.91
C ILE A 140 -10.59 -7.22 7.10
N GLY A 141 -10.07 -6.07 6.65
CA GLY A 141 -8.65 -5.77 6.77
C GLY A 141 -8.18 -5.69 8.21
N GLU A 142 -8.94 -5.03 9.08
CA GLU A 142 -8.63 -4.89 10.51
C GLU A 142 -8.70 -6.21 11.26
N SER A 143 -9.61 -7.11 10.89
CA SER A 143 -9.74 -8.43 11.50
C SER A 143 -8.48 -9.27 11.35
N LEU A 144 -7.70 -9.05 10.28
CA LEU A 144 -6.46 -9.79 10.03
C LEU A 144 -5.21 -9.15 10.66
N ILE A 145 -5.34 -7.98 11.31
CA ILE A 145 -4.20 -7.32 11.95
C ILE A 145 -3.88 -8.04 13.27
N TYR A 146 -2.66 -8.56 13.36
CA TYR A 146 -2.13 -9.20 14.55
C TYR A 146 -0.71 -8.69 14.80
N GLU A 147 -0.47 -8.13 15.99
CA GLU A 147 0.85 -7.62 16.43
C GLU A 147 1.50 -6.63 15.43
N GLY A 148 0.71 -5.71 14.84
CA GLY A 148 1.23 -4.71 13.89
C GLY A 148 1.56 -5.25 12.50
N SER A 149 1.09 -6.46 12.17
CA SER A 149 1.29 -7.09 10.87
C SER A 149 0.03 -7.80 10.40
N CYS A 150 -0.01 -8.22 9.14
CA CYS A 150 -1.09 -9.07 8.65
C CYS A 150 -0.84 -10.54 8.98
N MET A 151 -1.89 -11.20 9.45
CA MET A 151 -1.91 -12.63 9.77
C MET A 151 -1.41 -13.48 8.59
N GLN A 152 -0.56 -14.48 8.89
CA GLN A 152 -0.05 -15.44 7.92
C GLN A 152 -1.10 -16.52 7.58
N PHE A 153 -0.96 -17.13 6.40
CA PHE A 153 -1.89 -18.15 5.88
C PHE A 153 -2.22 -19.27 6.87
N LYS A 154 -1.21 -19.82 7.55
CA LYS A 154 -1.41 -20.90 8.54
C LYS A 154 -2.35 -20.45 9.65
N ASN A 155 -2.07 -19.31 10.28
CA ASN A 155 -2.90 -18.78 11.36
C ASN A 155 -4.30 -18.41 10.87
N PHE A 156 -4.42 -17.90 9.64
CA PHE A 156 -5.72 -17.60 9.03
C PHE A 156 -6.57 -18.87 8.89
N ASN A 157 -5.97 -19.94 8.37
CA ASN A 157 -6.62 -21.23 8.21
C ASN A 157 -7.01 -21.87 9.56
N ASP A 158 -6.12 -21.79 10.55
CA ASP A 158 -6.32 -22.42 11.86
C ASP A 158 -7.34 -21.66 12.72
N SER A 159 -7.35 -20.32 12.66
CA SER A 159 -8.22 -19.46 13.48
C SER A 159 -9.65 -19.34 12.97
N LYS A 160 -9.93 -19.74 11.72
CA LYS A 160 -11.26 -19.64 11.08
C LYS A 160 -11.85 -18.23 11.14
N ILE A 161 -11.00 -17.22 11.12
CA ILE A 161 -11.43 -15.84 11.18
C ILE A 161 -12.29 -15.49 9.95
N LEU A 162 -13.37 -14.74 10.16
CA LEU A 162 -14.34 -14.36 9.13
C LEU A 162 -15.01 -15.55 8.40
N GLN A 163 -14.96 -16.77 8.96
CA GLN A 163 -15.59 -17.95 8.33
C GLN A 163 -17.09 -17.73 8.09
N ASP A 164 -17.79 -17.13 9.04
CA ASP A 164 -19.24 -16.90 8.98
C ASP A 164 -19.59 -15.48 8.48
N TYR A 165 -18.65 -14.79 7.83
CA TYR A 165 -18.90 -13.43 7.35
C TYR A 165 -19.50 -13.43 5.94
N ASP A 166 -20.83 -13.33 5.86
CA ASP A 166 -21.64 -13.48 4.64
C ASP A 166 -21.17 -12.62 3.46
N VAL A 167 -20.79 -11.37 3.70
CA VAL A 167 -20.32 -10.45 2.64
C VAL A 167 -19.09 -11.02 1.94
N LEU A 168 -18.11 -11.48 2.74
CA LEU A 168 -16.90 -12.09 2.19
C LEU A 168 -17.22 -13.43 1.54
N ASN A 169 -18.07 -14.25 2.14
CA ASN A 169 -18.46 -15.54 1.59
C ASN A 169 -19.14 -15.41 0.21
N GLY A 170 -20.11 -14.50 0.09
CA GLY A 170 -20.77 -14.21 -1.18
C GLY A 170 -19.79 -13.71 -2.25
N TYR A 171 -18.85 -12.83 -1.85
CA TYR A 171 -17.81 -12.34 -2.74
C TYR A 171 -16.87 -13.44 -3.24
N ILE A 172 -16.38 -14.32 -2.34
CA ILE A 172 -15.47 -15.41 -2.69
C ILE A 172 -16.17 -16.45 -3.57
N ASN A 173 -17.42 -16.81 -3.26
CA ASN A 173 -18.19 -17.74 -4.08
C ASN A 173 -18.40 -17.21 -5.50
N ALA A 174 -18.71 -15.91 -5.64
CA ALA A 174 -18.85 -15.28 -6.95
C ALA A 174 -17.54 -15.18 -7.74
N LEU A 175 -16.39 -15.04 -7.06
CA LEU A 175 -15.08 -15.13 -7.72
C LEU A 175 -14.85 -16.54 -8.25
N LEU A 176 -15.13 -17.55 -7.43
CA LEU A 176 -14.83 -18.95 -7.73
C LEU A 176 -15.81 -19.58 -8.73
N SER A 177 -16.99 -19.01 -8.96
CA SER A 177 -17.91 -19.53 -9.98
C SER A 177 -17.36 -19.44 -11.41
N GLY A 178 -16.41 -18.53 -11.65
CA GLY A 178 -15.75 -18.36 -12.95
C GLY A 178 -16.58 -17.58 -13.98
N ASP A 179 -17.81 -17.17 -13.66
CA ASP A 179 -18.71 -16.52 -14.62
C ASP A 179 -18.42 -15.03 -14.85
N ASN A 180 -17.61 -14.42 -13.97
CA ASN A 180 -17.44 -12.98 -13.87
C ASN A 180 -16.07 -12.49 -14.38
N ILE A 181 -15.66 -12.99 -15.54
CA ILE A 181 -14.34 -12.72 -16.14
C ILE A 181 -14.11 -11.22 -16.34
N GLU A 182 -15.14 -10.46 -16.74
CA GLU A 182 -15.03 -9.02 -16.96
C GLU A 182 -14.70 -8.26 -15.68
N TYR A 183 -15.40 -8.57 -14.57
CA TYR A 183 -15.10 -8.02 -13.27
C TYR A 183 -13.68 -8.38 -12.80
N ILE A 184 -13.30 -9.65 -12.95
CA ILE A 184 -11.95 -10.12 -12.60
C ILE A 184 -10.89 -9.35 -13.39
N ASN A 185 -11.11 -9.10 -14.69
CA ASN A 185 -10.19 -8.31 -15.51
C ASN A 185 -10.11 -6.84 -15.07
N GLU A 186 -11.23 -6.21 -14.69
CA GLU A 186 -11.21 -4.83 -14.16
C GLU A 186 -10.40 -4.77 -12.85
N LEU A 187 -10.65 -5.72 -11.93
CA LEU A 187 -9.92 -5.78 -10.67
C LEU A 187 -8.43 -6.04 -10.88
N ILE A 188 -8.06 -6.98 -11.75
CA ILE A 188 -6.67 -7.24 -12.15
C ILE A 188 -6.03 -5.97 -12.70
N SER A 189 -6.71 -5.23 -13.60
CA SER A 189 -6.18 -4.00 -14.17
C SER A 189 -5.81 -2.97 -13.10
N LYS A 190 -6.68 -2.74 -12.10
CA LYS A 190 -6.38 -1.79 -11.01
C LYS A 190 -5.26 -2.28 -10.09
N LEU A 191 -5.17 -3.60 -9.86
CA LEU A 191 -4.07 -4.20 -9.12
C LEU A 191 -2.74 -4.09 -9.89
N GLU A 192 -2.74 -4.24 -11.21
CA GLU A 192 -1.56 -4.11 -12.07
C GLU A 192 -1.05 -2.67 -12.15
N ASP A 193 -1.94 -1.67 -12.10
CA ASP A 193 -1.54 -0.26 -11.98
C ASP A 193 -0.74 -0.02 -10.68
N LEU A 194 -1.23 -0.56 -9.56
CA LEU A 194 -0.54 -0.53 -8.26
C LEU A 194 0.78 -1.30 -8.29
N GLN A 195 0.79 -2.49 -8.90
CA GLN A 195 1.98 -3.33 -9.07
C GLN A 195 3.08 -2.59 -9.84
N LYS A 196 2.75 -1.99 -10.98
CA LYS A 196 3.67 -1.21 -11.82
C LYS A 196 4.26 -0.03 -11.06
N HIS A 197 3.44 0.67 -10.28
CA HIS A 197 3.90 1.79 -9.49
C HIS A 197 4.95 1.36 -8.45
N PHE A 198 4.71 0.27 -7.71
CA PHE A 198 5.69 -0.24 -6.75
C PHE A 198 6.96 -0.76 -7.41
N ARG A 199 6.84 -1.46 -8.53
CA ARG A 199 8.02 -1.90 -9.32
C ARG A 199 8.90 -0.72 -9.72
N LYS A 200 8.30 0.39 -10.15
CA LYS A 200 9.03 1.62 -10.47
C LYS A 200 9.72 2.23 -9.24
N ILE A 201 9.02 2.36 -8.10
CA ILE A 201 9.61 2.89 -6.86
C ILE A 201 10.80 2.04 -6.40
N LEU A 202 10.64 0.72 -6.45
CA LEU A 202 11.63 -0.25 -5.98
C LEU A 202 12.73 -0.53 -7.03
N SER A 203 12.66 0.09 -8.20
CA SER A 203 13.57 -0.17 -9.33
C SER A 203 13.64 -1.66 -9.73
N LEU A 204 12.51 -2.35 -9.64
CA LEU A 204 12.32 -3.74 -10.07
C LEU A 204 11.77 -3.72 -11.50
N ASN A 205 12.59 -4.13 -12.48
CA ASN A 205 12.14 -4.31 -13.87
C ASN A 205 11.24 -5.56 -13.97
#